data_AF-A0AAU2QQU1-F1
#
_entry.id   AF-A0AAU2QQU1-F1
#
_cell.length_a   1.000
_cell.length_b   1.000
_cell.length_c   1.000
_cell.angle_alpha   90.00
_cell.angle_beta   90.00
_cell.angle_gamma   90.00
#
_symmetry.space_group_name_H-M   'P 1'
#
loop_
_entity.id
_entity.type
_entity.pdbx_description
1 polymer ?
#
loop_
_entity_poly.entity_id
_entity_poly.type
_entity_poly.pdbx_seq_one_letter_code
_entity_poly.pdbx_strand_id
1 'polypeptide(L)'
;MPEDNEEQYEASWRSLKPASAFAVRELHSSFEKESTSADDLIDAYLFAKRNLAQSMQALLMSQLPSECPDFAELRARIQTEMKNRYADRIPEQFLRVLYGSKVHKILFMILLQNLGKRVDSDRLRLATSDDVHTERRTRELRELGLNITTSKEDGSQFYTLVDLEIDFSKVPELIEKVIKKSQTLSEAEKGELASRLAK
;
A
#
# COMPACT_ATOMS: atom_id res chain seq x y z
N MET A 1 -14.18 -13.36 -15.56
CA MET A 1 -13.12 -13.00 -16.52
C MET A 1 -12.11 -12.12 -15.79
N PRO A 2 -10.94 -12.66 -15.39
CA PRO A 2 -9.92 -11.95 -14.62
C PRO A 2 -8.72 -11.42 -15.45
N GLU A 3 -8.73 -11.58 -16.78
CA GLU A 3 -7.55 -11.46 -17.66
C GLU A 3 -7.05 -10.02 -17.93
N ASP A 4 -7.90 -9.00 -17.77
CA ASP A 4 -7.60 -7.63 -18.22
C ASP A 4 -6.36 -6.99 -17.55
N ASN A 5 -6.05 -7.34 -16.30
CA ASN A 5 -4.96 -6.72 -15.54
C ASN A 5 -3.61 -7.40 -15.80
N GLU A 6 -3.62 -8.72 -15.96
CA GLU A 6 -2.42 -9.51 -16.26
C GLU A 6 -1.93 -9.18 -17.67
N GLU A 7 -2.82 -9.18 -18.67
CA GLU A 7 -2.46 -8.84 -20.05
C GLU A 7 -1.95 -7.40 -20.18
N GLN A 8 -2.60 -6.44 -19.51
CA GLN A 8 -2.19 -5.03 -19.58
C GLN A 8 -0.80 -4.80 -18.94
N TYR A 9 -0.58 -5.30 -17.73
CA TYR A 9 0.68 -5.09 -17.03
C TYR A 9 1.81 -5.95 -17.60
N GLU A 10 1.51 -7.15 -18.09
CA GLU A 10 2.49 -7.99 -18.76
C GLU A 10 2.90 -7.38 -20.12
N ALA A 11 1.95 -6.88 -20.91
CA ALA A 11 2.28 -6.16 -22.15
C ALA A 11 3.10 -4.90 -21.88
N SER A 12 2.77 -4.17 -20.81
CA SER A 12 3.54 -3.01 -20.35
C SER A 12 4.96 -3.41 -19.92
N TRP A 13 5.11 -4.50 -19.17
CA TRP A 13 6.43 -5.00 -18.77
C TRP A 13 7.26 -5.43 -19.99
N ARG A 14 6.66 -6.17 -20.93
CA ARG A 14 7.31 -6.62 -22.16
C ARG A 14 7.79 -5.45 -23.02
N SER A 15 7.03 -4.35 -23.09
CA SER A 15 7.42 -3.14 -23.84
C SER A 15 8.50 -2.32 -23.13
N LEU A 16 8.51 -2.29 -21.79
CA LEU A 16 9.51 -1.57 -21.00
C LEU A 16 10.85 -2.31 -20.89
N LYS A 17 10.82 -3.66 -20.89
CA LYS A 17 11.99 -4.50 -20.65
C LYS A 17 13.21 -4.18 -21.57
N PRO A 18 13.06 -3.96 -22.89
CA PRO A 18 14.19 -3.59 -23.74
C PRO A 18 14.84 -2.26 -23.36
N ALA A 19 14.02 -1.25 -23.01
CA ALA A 19 14.51 0.07 -22.59
C ALA A 19 15.27 -0.02 -21.25
N SER A 20 14.76 -0.78 -20.29
CA SER A 20 15.45 -1.04 -19.01
C SER A 20 16.78 -1.78 -19.22
N ALA A 21 16.81 -2.79 -20.10
CA ALA A 21 18.03 -3.51 -20.44
C ALA A 21 19.06 -2.65 -21.17
N PHE A 22 18.61 -1.71 -22.01
CA PHE A 22 19.47 -0.69 -22.59
C PHE A 22 20.05 0.24 -21.51
N ALA A 23 19.20 0.79 -20.64
CA ALA A 23 19.62 1.73 -19.60
C ALA A 23 20.66 1.13 -18.63
N VAL A 24 20.54 -0.15 -18.27
CA VAL A 24 21.54 -0.85 -17.45
C VAL A 24 22.88 -1.00 -18.20
N ARG A 25 22.84 -1.31 -19.50
CA ARG A 25 24.07 -1.42 -20.31
C ARG A 25 24.77 -0.07 -20.45
N GLU A 26 24.03 1.02 -20.62
CA GLU A 26 24.60 2.36 -20.67
C GLU A 26 25.27 2.74 -19.34
N LEU A 27 24.61 2.48 -18.21
CA LEU A 27 25.21 2.71 -16.89
C LEU A 27 26.51 1.91 -16.72
N HIS A 28 26.51 0.63 -17.11
CA HIS A 28 27.71 -0.21 -17.07
C HIS A 28 28.84 0.37 -17.94
N SER A 29 28.53 0.75 -19.18
CA SER A 29 29.48 1.37 -20.12
C SER A 29 30.06 2.67 -19.57
N SER A 30 29.26 3.48 -18.86
CA SER A 30 29.72 4.69 -18.19
C SER A 30 30.73 4.41 -17.08
N PHE A 31 30.59 3.30 -16.33
CA PHE A 31 31.58 2.87 -15.33
C PHE A 31 32.89 2.37 -15.94
N GLU A 32 32.86 1.77 -17.14
CA GLU A 32 34.06 1.23 -17.80
C GLU A 32 34.95 2.31 -18.43
N LYS A 33 34.39 3.48 -18.75
CA LYS A 33 35.12 4.58 -19.40
C LYS A 33 35.87 5.42 -18.37
N GLU A 34 37.20 5.45 -18.47
CA GLU A 34 38.07 6.25 -17.58
C GLU A 34 37.80 7.77 -17.65
N SER A 35 37.22 8.26 -18.74
CA SER A 35 36.96 9.68 -18.97
C SER A 35 35.53 10.14 -18.61
N THR A 36 34.70 9.26 -18.05
CA THR A 36 33.32 9.62 -17.66
C THR A 36 33.33 10.64 -16.53
N SER A 37 32.62 11.75 -16.70
CA SER A 37 32.45 12.73 -15.62
C SER A 37 31.51 12.19 -14.54
N ALA A 38 31.62 12.73 -13.32
CA ALA A 38 30.72 12.34 -12.23
C ALA A 38 29.25 12.64 -12.57
N ASP A 39 28.98 13.76 -13.26
CA ASP A 39 27.62 14.15 -13.66
C ASP A 39 27.03 13.19 -14.69
N ASP A 40 27.82 12.80 -15.70
CA ASP A 40 27.37 11.80 -16.70
C ASP A 40 27.05 10.45 -16.06
N LEU A 41 27.84 10.05 -15.05
CA LEU A 41 27.60 8.81 -14.31
C LEU A 41 26.31 8.89 -13.47
N ILE A 42 26.07 10.03 -12.82
CA ILE A 42 24.84 10.29 -12.07
C ILE A 42 23.62 10.27 -13.01
N ASP A 43 23.72 10.89 -14.18
CA ASP A 43 22.64 10.92 -15.16
C ASP A 43 22.33 9.52 -15.72
N ALA A 44 23.37 8.74 -16.06
CA ALA A 44 23.22 7.35 -16.47
C ALA A 44 22.58 6.50 -15.36
N TYR A 45 22.96 6.73 -14.10
CA TYR A 45 22.36 6.05 -12.94
C TYR A 45 20.88 6.41 -12.78
N LEU A 46 20.53 7.70 -12.83
CA LEU A 46 19.15 8.15 -12.70
C LEU A 46 18.29 7.64 -13.86
N PHE A 47 18.83 7.60 -15.08
CA PHE A 47 18.18 7.02 -16.25
C PHE A 47 17.91 5.51 -16.05
N ALA A 48 18.92 4.75 -15.64
CA ALA A 48 18.76 3.31 -15.35
C ALA A 48 17.76 3.06 -14.21
N LYS A 49 17.87 3.83 -13.12
CA LYS A 49 16.96 3.74 -11.96
C LYS A 49 15.51 3.93 -12.37
N ARG A 50 15.19 4.97 -13.15
CA ARG A 50 13.81 5.25 -13.60
C ARG A 50 13.25 4.12 -14.47
N ASN A 51 14.01 3.67 -15.46
CA ASN A 51 13.57 2.60 -16.37
C ASN A 51 13.41 1.26 -15.64
N LEU A 52 14.31 0.93 -14.72
CA LEU A 52 14.20 -0.29 -13.91
C LEU A 52 12.99 -0.23 -12.98
N ALA A 53 12.79 0.89 -12.27
CA ALA A 53 11.66 1.05 -11.36
C ALA A 53 10.32 0.84 -12.09
N GLN A 54 10.15 1.46 -13.26
CA GLN A 54 8.93 1.30 -14.07
C GLN A 54 8.72 -0.14 -14.56
N SER A 55 9.75 -0.77 -15.11
CA SER A 55 9.64 -2.15 -15.61
C SER A 55 9.40 -3.16 -14.48
N MET A 56 10.12 -3.02 -13.36
CA MET A 56 9.94 -3.91 -12.20
C MET A 56 8.58 -3.72 -11.53
N GLN A 57 8.07 -2.49 -11.48
CA GLN A 57 6.71 -2.24 -11.02
C GLN A 57 5.69 -2.90 -11.94
N ALA A 58 5.81 -2.76 -13.26
CA ALA A 58 4.91 -3.41 -14.22
C ALA A 58 4.93 -4.94 -14.05
N LEU A 59 6.11 -5.54 -13.88
CA LEU A 59 6.26 -6.98 -13.60
C LEU A 59 5.59 -7.39 -12.29
N LEU A 60 5.78 -6.61 -11.21
CA LEU A 60 5.14 -6.90 -9.93
C LEU A 60 3.61 -6.83 -10.05
N MET A 61 3.10 -5.80 -10.73
CA MET A 61 1.67 -5.60 -10.93
C MET A 61 1.04 -6.67 -11.83
N SER A 62 1.77 -7.24 -12.79
CA SER A 62 1.28 -8.33 -13.64
C SER A 62 1.13 -9.66 -12.86
N GLN A 63 1.81 -9.80 -11.73
CA GLN A 63 1.71 -10.99 -10.85
C GLN A 63 0.59 -10.86 -9.81
N LEU A 64 -0.06 -9.70 -9.73
CA LEU A 64 -1.15 -9.46 -8.80
C LEU A 64 -2.50 -9.64 -9.50
N PRO A 65 -3.50 -10.26 -8.85
CA PRO A 65 -4.82 -10.39 -9.43
C PRO A 65 -5.45 -9.01 -9.70
N SER A 66 -6.35 -8.92 -10.68
CA SER A 66 -7.09 -7.68 -10.99
C SER A 66 -7.97 -7.23 -9.81
N GLU A 67 -8.56 -8.21 -9.13
CA GLU A 67 -9.46 -8.04 -8.00
C GLU A 67 -8.86 -8.60 -6.71
N CYS A 68 -9.41 -8.15 -5.59
CA CYS A 68 -9.07 -8.69 -4.28
C CYS A 68 -10.35 -8.78 -3.46
N PRO A 69 -11.14 -9.84 -3.65
CA PRO A 69 -12.38 -10.07 -2.91
C PRO A 69 -12.14 -10.04 -1.40
N ASP A 70 -11.04 -10.61 -0.92
CA ASP A 70 -10.67 -10.62 0.50
C ASP A 70 -10.55 -9.22 1.09
N PHE A 71 -10.00 -8.26 0.35
CA PHE A 71 -9.91 -6.88 0.83
C PHE A 71 -11.28 -6.19 0.88
N ALA A 72 -12.14 -6.48 -0.11
CA ALA A 72 -13.50 -5.96 -0.13
C ALA A 72 -14.33 -6.54 1.02
N GLU A 73 -14.24 -7.85 1.24
CA GLU A 73 -14.90 -8.57 2.33
C GLU A 73 -14.41 -8.07 3.70
N LEU A 74 -13.10 -7.92 3.89
CA LEU A 74 -12.54 -7.39 5.13
C LEU A 74 -13.10 -6.01 5.45
N ARG A 75 -13.15 -5.11 4.48
CA ARG A 75 -13.74 -3.78 4.67
C ARG A 75 -15.23 -3.86 4.94
N ALA A 76 -15.96 -4.78 4.31
CA ALA A 76 -17.38 -5.00 4.58
C ALA A 76 -17.61 -5.50 6.02
N ARG A 77 -16.77 -6.41 6.53
CA ARG A 77 -16.83 -6.88 7.92
C ARG A 77 -16.62 -5.74 8.92
N ILE A 78 -15.61 -4.88 8.71
CA ILE A 78 -15.38 -3.68 9.54
C ILE A 78 -16.58 -2.73 9.48
N GLN A 79 -17.11 -2.50 8.27
CA GLN A 79 -18.26 -1.62 8.06
C GLN A 79 -19.52 -2.12 8.78
N THR A 80 -19.77 -3.43 8.73
CA THR A 80 -20.85 -4.08 9.45
C THR A 80 -20.66 -3.93 10.95
N GLU A 81 -19.44 -4.14 11.46
CA GLU A 81 -19.17 -3.98 12.88
C GLU A 81 -19.36 -2.54 13.37
N MET A 82 -18.93 -1.56 12.58
CA MET A 82 -19.19 -0.14 12.85
C MET A 82 -20.69 0.14 12.99
N LYS A 83 -21.52 -0.38 12.07
CA LYS A 83 -22.97 -0.19 12.11
C LYS A 83 -23.59 -0.91 13.30
N ASN A 84 -23.27 -2.18 13.50
CA ASN A 84 -23.83 -3.00 14.57
C ASN A 84 -23.58 -2.40 15.97
N ARG A 85 -22.39 -1.86 16.22
CA ARG A 85 -22.03 -1.31 17.53
C ARG A 85 -22.44 0.14 17.73
N TYR A 86 -22.50 0.95 16.68
CA TYR A 86 -22.54 2.42 16.82
C TYR A 86 -23.67 3.13 16.07
N ALA A 87 -24.50 2.43 15.28
CA ALA A 87 -25.59 3.07 14.49
C ALA A 87 -26.55 3.92 15.32
N ASP A 88 -26.86 3.51 16.55
CA ASP A 88 -27.81 4.23 17.41
C ASP A 88 -27.24 5.53 18.01
N ARG A 89 -25.92 5.72 17.95
CA ARG A 89 -25.21 6.79 18.69
C ARG A 89 -24.44 7.73 17.78
N ILE A 90 -24.00 7.22 16.64
CA ILE A 90 -23.15 7.92 15.67
C ILE A 90 -23.90 8.04 14.33
N PRO A 91 -24.01 9.25 13.76
CA PRO A 91 -24.62 9.44 12.45
C PRO A 91 -23.99 8.58 11.36
N GLU A 92 -24.82 8.01 10.47
CA GLU A 92 -24.37 7.06 9.44
C GLU A 92 -23.23 7.57 8.56
N GLN A 93 -23.20 8.88 8.27
CA GLN A 93 -22.14 9.51 7.48
C GLN A 93 -20.72 9.36 8.07
N PHE A 94 -20.61 9.09 9.37
CA PHE A 94 -19.33 8.84 10.05
C PHE A 94 -19.02 7.35 10.21
N LEU A 95 -20.01 6.48 10.00
CA LEU A 95 -19.86 5.02 10.00
C LEU A 95 -19.42 4.57 8.61
N ARG A 96 -18.22 4.95 8.21
CA ARG A 96 -17.62 4.54 6.93
C ARG A 96 -16.18 4.08 7.11
N VAL A 97 -15.81 3.01 6.42
CA VAL A 97 -14.44 2.44 6.49
C VAL A 97 -13.45 3.27 5.67
N LEU A 98 -12.43 3.80 6.35
CA LEU A 98 -11.30 4.52 5.75
C LEU A 98 -10.37 3.59 4.95
N TYR A 99 -9.33 4.16 4.34
CA TYR A 99 -8.19 3.42 3.77
C TYR A 99 -8.53 2.42 2.65
N GLY A 100 -9.56 2.72 1.85
CA GLY A 100 -9.97 1.90 0.71
C GLY A 100 -9.30 2.24 -0.63
N SER A 101 -8.16 2.94 -0.66
CA SER A 101 -7.55 3.37 -1.93
C SER A 101 -6.87 2.21 -2.67
N LYS A 102 -6.61 2.38 -3.98
CA LYS A 102 -5.89 1.39 -4.82
C LYS A 102 -4.56 0.95 -4.21
N VAL A 103 -3.82 1.88 -3.60
CA VAL A 103 -2.54 1.59 -2.93
C VAL A 103 -2.71 0.65 -1.75
N HIS A 104 -3.73 0.84 -0.92
CA HIS A 104 -3.99 -0.07 0.21
C HIS A 104 -4.33 -1.47 -0.28
N LYS A 105 -5.16 -1.57 -1.33
CA LYS A 105 -5.50 -2.84 -1.97
C LYS A 105 -4.25 -3.55 -2.48
N ILE A 106 -3.36 -2.85 -3.19
CA ILE A 106 -2.10 -3.42 -3.72
C ILE A 106 -1.21 -3.94 -2.59
N LEU A 107 -0.97 -3.12 -1.55
CA LEU A 107 -0.16 -3.53 -0.41
C LEU A 107 -0.76 -4.74 0.30
N PHE A 108 -2.07 -4.75 0.52
CA PHE A 108 -2.77 -5.88 1.10
C PHE A 108 -2.63 -7.13 0.24
N MET A 109 -2.77 -7.05 -1.08
CA MET A 109 -2.62 -8.19 -1.99
C MET A 109 -1.21 -8.80 -1.94
N ILE A 110 -0.17 -7.96 -1.92
CA ILE A 110 1.22 -8.44 -1.81
C ILE A 110 1.42 -9.17 -0.48
N LEU A 111 0.90 -8.61 0.61
CA LEU A 111 0.96 -9.23 1.93
C LEU A 111 0.15 -10.52 2.00
N LEU A 112 -1.04 -10.56 1.38
CA LEU A 112 -1.92 -11.71 1.33
C LEU A 112 -1.31 -12.88 0.55
N GLN A 113 -0.71 -12.63 -0.62
CA GLN A 113 0.02 -13.66 -1.38
C GLN A 113 1.20 -14.25 -0.58
N ASN A 114 1.68 -13.51 0.42
CA ASN A 114 2.77 -13.90 1.31
C ASN A 114 2.27 -14.09 2.75
N LEU A 115 1.03 -14.55 2.94
CA LEU A 115 0.46 -14.76 4.28
C LEU A 115 1.38 -15.61 5.16
N GLY A 116 1.68 -15.11 6.37
CA GLY A 116 2.61 -15.71 7.32
C GLY A 116 4.09 -15.63 6.95
N LYS A 117 4.43 -15.04 5.79
CA LYS A 117 5.80 -14.89 5.30
C LYS A 117 6.24 -13.42 5.34
N ARG A 118 7.54 -13.23 5.52
CA ARG A 118 8.18 -11.91 5.49
C ARG A 118 8.19 -11.35 4.07
N VAL A 119 7.71 -10.12 3.92
CA VAL A 119 7.80 -9.32 2.70
C VAL A 119 8.76 -8.16 2.94
N ASP A 120 9.76 -8.03 2.08
CA ASP A 120 10.70 -6.92 2.11
C ASP A 120 9.99 -5.58 1.89
N SER A 121 10.32 -4.57 2.69
CA SER A 121 9.82 -3.20 2.52
C SER A 121 10.10 -2.63 1.13
N ASP A 122 11.23 -2.95 0.51
CA ASP A 122 11.58 -2.45 -0.82
C ASP A 122 10.69 -3.06 -1.92
N ARG A 123 10.21 -4.29 -1.72
CA ARG A 123 9.20 -4.89 -2.59
C ARG A 123 7.86 -4.17 -2.49
N LEU A 124 7.46 -3.75 -1.29
CA LEU A 124 6.25 -2.94 -1.09
C LEU A 124 6.40 -1.54 -1.71
N ARG A 125 7.58 -0.92 -1.57
CA ARG A 125 7.91 0.39 -2.15
C ARG A 125 7.90 0.36 -3.68
N LEU A 126 8.40 -0.71 -4.27
CA LEU A 126 8.35 -0.92 -5.72
C LEU A 126 6.91 -0.90 -6.24
N ALA A 127 5.96 -1.45 -5.49
CA ALA A 127 4.55 -1.50 -5.90
C ALA A 127 3.86 -0.13 -5.90
N THR A 128 4.24 0.74 -4.95
CA THR A 128 3.58 2.04 -4.72
C THR A 128 4.27 3.20 -5.42
N SER A 129 5.48 2.99 -5.96
CA SER A 129 6.37 4.01 -6.53
C SER A 129 6.83 5.10 -5.54
N ASP A 130 6.54 4.98 -4.24
CA ASP A 130 6.79 6.02 -3.24
C ASP A 130 7.09 5.45 -1.83
N ASP A 131 8.27 5.78 -1.30
CA ASP A 131 8.77 5.32 0.00
C ASP A 131 7.97 5.87 1.19
N VAL A 132 7.64 7.17 1.16
CA VAL A 132 6.91 7.84 2.26
C VAL A 132 5.50 7.32 2.34
N HIS A 133 4.91 6.97 1.20
CA HIS A 133 3.59 6.39 1.17
C HIS A 133 3.57 4.94 1.63
N THR A 134 4.60 4.14 1.41
CA THR A 134 4.56 2.71 1.75
C THR A 134 4.43 2.43 3.25
N GLU A 135 5.29 3.03 4.08
CA GLU A 135 5.25 2.82 5.53
C GLU A 135 3.95 3.38 6.13
N ARG A 136 3.56 4.56 5.66
CA ARG A 136 2.30 5.21 6.06
C ARG A 136 1.09 4.35 5.73
N ARG A 137 1.01 3.82 4.51
CA ARG A 137 -0.14 3.02 4.05
C ARG A 137 -0.16 1.65 4.73
N THR A 138 1.00 1.09 5.04
CA THR A 138 1.10 -0.14 5.85
C THR A 138 0.66 0.09 7.30
N ARG A 139 0.95 1.26 7.88
CA ARG A 139 0.37 1.65 9.18
C ARG A 139 -1.14 1.83 9.08
N GLU A 140 -1.65 2.46 8.02
CA GLU A 140 -3.09 2.63 7.80
C GLU A 140 -3.82 1.28 7.62
N LEU A 141 -3.17 0.27 7.01
CA LEU A 141 -3.68 -1.11 7.01
C LEU A 141 -3.76 -1.72 8.42
N ARG A 142 -2.76 -1.51 9.28
CA ARG A 142 -2.84 -1.93 10.70
C ARG A 142 -3.97 -1.26 11.46
N GLU A 143 -4.24 0.01 11.15
CA GLU A 143 -5.37 0.74 11.75
C GLU A 143 -6.74 0.16 11.36
N LEU A 144 -6.84 -0.61 10.27
CA LEU A 144 -8.04 -1.39 9.95
C LEU A 144 -8.23 -2.61 10.86
N GLY A 145 -7.30 -2.87 11.79
CA GLY A 145 -7.32 -4.05 12.66
C GLY A 145 -6.55 -5.25 12.08
N LEU A 146 -5.81 -5.08 10.98
CA LEU A 146 -5.00 -6.14 10.39
C LEU A 146 -3.76 -6.45 11.25
N ASN A 147 -3.51 -7.74 11.50
CA ASN A 147 -2.33 -8.22 12.21
C ASN A 147 -1.08 -8.21 11.31
N ILE A 148 -0.50 -7.02 11.11
CA ILE A 148 0.75 -6.84 10.36
C ILE A 148 1.88 -6.57 11.34
N THR A 149 2.85 -7.47 11.40
CA THR A 149 4.07 -7.28 12.21
C THR A 149 5.20 -6.71 11.38
N THR A 150 6.15 -6.06 12.05
CA THR A 150 7.36 -5.51 11.44
C THR A 150 8.57 -6.12 12.10
N SER A 151 9.58 -6.48 11.31
CA SER A 151 10.85 -6.99 11.81
C SER A 151 12.01 -6.40 11.01
N LYS A 152 13.23 -6.49 11.55
CA LYS A 152 14.45 -6.02 10.89
C LYS A 152 15.50 -7.12 10.91
N GLU A 153 16.21 -7.29 9.81
CA GLU A 153 17.31 -8.26 9.65
C GLU A 153 18.30 -7.69 8.64
N ASP A 154 19.59 -7.68 8.97
CA ASP A 154 20.68 -7.17 8.13
C ASP A 154 20.46 -5.77 7.53
N GLY A 155 19.80 -4.89 8.30
CA GLY A 155 19.49 -3.52 7.87
C GLY A 155 18.22 -3.40 7.01
N SER A 156 17.66 -4.51 6.54
CA SER A 156 16.40 -4.57 5.80
C SER A 156 15.19 -4.64 6.74
N GLN A 157 14.09 -4.00 6.34
CA GLN A 157 12.84 -4.01 7.08
C GLN A 157 11.83 -4.94 6.38
N PHE A 158 11.15 -5.77 7.16
CA PHE A 158 10.18 -6.74 6.67
C PHE A 158 8.83 -6.53 7.31
N TYR A 159 7.78 -6.75 6.53
CA TYR A 159 6.40 -6.77 6.97
C TYR A 159 5.82 -8.17 6.81
N THR A 160 5.05 -8.63 7.78
CA THR A 160 4.37 -9.93 7.73
C THR A 160 2.91 -9.74 8.10
N LEU A 161 2.00 -10.08 7.18
CA LEU A 161 0.60 -10.29 7.54
C LEU A 161 0.49 -11.67 8.19
N VAL A 162 0.18 -11.69 9.47
CA VAL A 162 0.22 -12.93 10.28
C VAL A 162 -0.99 -13.79 10.00
N ASP A 163 -2.16 -13.17 9.95
CA ASP A 163 -3.47 -13.80 9.76
C ASP A 163 -4.46 -12.78 9.16
N LEU A 164 -5.70 -13.23 8.90
CA LEU A 164 -6.80 -12.40 8.42
C LEU A 164 -7.83 -12.08 9.51
N GLU A 165 -7.48 -12.31 10.78
CA GLU A 165 -8.34 -11.92 11.88
C GLU A 165 -8.32 -10.41 12.05
N ILE A 166 -9.50 -9.84 12.24
CA ILE A 166 -9.68 -8.39 12.34
C ILE A 166 -9.79 -8.03 13.82
N ASP A 167 -8.86 -7.21 14.31
CA ASP A 167 -8.97 -6.61 15.62
C ASP A 167 -10.04 -5.50 15.62
N PHE A 168 -11.27 -5.89 15.95
CA PHE A 168 -12.39 -4.95 16.07
C PHE A 168 -12.27 -3.99 17.25
N SER A 169 -11.27 -4.14 18.15
CA SER A 169 -10.99 -3.12 19.17
C SER A 169 -10.53 -1.79 18.56
N LYS A 170 -10.08 -1.79 17.29
CA LYS A 170 -9.68 -0.61 16.52
C LYS A 170 -10.84 0.19 15.91
N VAL A 171 -12.05 -0.37 15.90
CA VAL A 171 -13.22 0.28 15.29
C VAL A 171 -13.52 1.68 15.87
N PRO A 172 -13.50 1.93 17.20
CA PRO A 172 -13.69 3.28 17.74
C PRO A 172 -12.69 4.30 17.19
N GLU A 173 -11.40 3.93 17.11
CA GLU A 173 -10.34 4.81 16.61
C GLU A 173 -10.58 5.20 15.13
N LEU A 174 -11.09 4.27 14.33
CA LEU A 174 -11.45 4.53 12.93
C LEU A 174 -12.61 5.54 12.82
N ILE A 175 -13.68 5.34 13.59
CA ILE A 175 -14.83 6.25 13.58
C ILE A 175 -14.41 7.65 14.06
N GLU A 176 -13.62 7.72 15.14
CA GLU A 176 -13.08 8.98 15.66
C GLU A 176 -12.28 9.74 14.59
N LYS A 177 -11.46 9.04 13.80
CA LYS A 177 -10.72 9.65 12.68
C LYS A 177 -11.63 10.20 11.60
N VAL A 178 -12.75 9.54 11.30
CA VAL A 178 -13.73 10.07 10.34
C VAL A 178 -14.37 11.35 10.87
N ILE A 179 -14.77 11.37 12.15
CA ILE A 179 -15.36 12.54 12.82
C ILE A 179 -14.37 13.71 12.81
N LYS A 180 -13.12 13.50 13.24
CA LYS A 180 -12.08 14.53 13.30
C LYS A 180 -11.78 15.17 11.95
N LYS A 181 -11.84 14.37 10.88
CA LYS A 181 -11.65 14.84 9.49
C LYS A 181 -12.85 15.59 8.91
N SER A 182 -13.99 15.64 9.61
CA SER A 182 -15.15 16.37 9.14
C SER A 182 -14.87 17.87 9.10
N GLN A 183 -15.17 18.51 7.98
CA GLN A 183 -15.14 19.98 7.84
C GLN A 183 -16.48 20.63 8.18
N THR A 184 -17.54 19.83 8.34
CA THR A 184 -18.90 20.34 8.61
C THR A 184 -19.22 20.47 10.09
N LEU A 185 -18.39 19.90 10.97
CA LEU A 185 -18.56 19.94 12.42
C LEU A 185 -17.59 20.93 13.04
N SER A 186 -18.06 21.68 14.03
CA SER A 186 -17.23 22.41 14.98
C SER A 186 -16.43 21.45 15.88
N GLU A 187 -15.37 21.95 16.52
CA GLU A 187 -14.57 21.14 17.45
C GLU A 187 -15.38 20.65 18.66
N ALA A 188 -16.38 21.42 19.10
CA ALA A 188 -17.29 21.00 20.17
C ALA A 188 -18.15 19.80 19.76
N GLU A 189 -18.73 19.83 18.55
CA GLU A 189 -19.54 18.71 18.02
C GLU A 189 -18.69 17.46 17.77
N LYS A 190 -17.45 17.64 17.29
CA LYS A 190 -16.49 16.52 17.15
C LYS A 190 -16.20 15.87 18.49
N GLY A 191 -15.95 16.67 19.53
CA GLY A 191 -15.71 16.20 20.88
C GLY A 191 -16.91 15.45 21.47
N GLU A 192 -18.11 15.97 21.26
CA GLU A 192 -19.35 15.33 21.71
C GLU A 192 -19.52 13.96 21.05
N LEU A 193 -19.42 13.87 19.72
CA LEU A 193 -19.54 12.59 19.00
C LEU A 193 -18.45 11.59 19.39
N ALA A 194 -17.20 12.05 19.56
CA ALA A 194 -16.11 11.18 20.00
C ALA A 194 -16.36 10.60 21.40
N SER A 195 -16.96 11.38 22.32
CA SER A 195 -17.28 10.89 23.67
C SER A 195 -18.30 9.74 23.69
N ARG A 196 -19.13 9.63 22.64
CA ARG A 196 -20.13 8.55 22.50
C ARG A 196 -19.51 7.21 22.12
N LEU A 197 -18.24 7.17 21.71
CA LEU A 197 -17.52 5.96 21.34
C LEU A 197 -16.96 5.19 22.55
N ALA A 198 -16.80 5.87 23.70
CA ALA A 198 -16.27 5.28 24.94
C ALA A 198 -17.36 4.69 25.86
N LYS A 199 -18.63 4.84 25.48
CA LYS A 199 -19.80 4.24 26.13
C LYS A 199 -20.25 3.02 25.35
#